data_AF-U7QYA3-F1
#
_entry.id   AF-U7QYA3-F1
#
_cell.length_a   1.000
_cell.length_b   1.000
_cell.length_c   1.000
_cell.angle_alpha   90.00
_cell.angle_beta   90.00
_cell.angle_gamma   90.00
#
_symmetry.space_group_name_H-M   'P 1'
#
loop_
_entity.id
_entity.type
_entity.pdbx_description
1 polymer ?
#
loop_
_entity_poly.entity_id
_entity_poly.type
_entity_poly.pdbx_seq_one_letter_code
_entity_poly.pdbx_strand_id
1 'polypeptide(L)' 'MKIINFTDARAKLSDVHKTAVGGEPVIIRHKSFGKAVLISEAEYREFAANKLKQDVTAIFDEFDAELRELSDR' A
#
# COMPACT_ATOMS: atom_id res chain seq x y z
N MET A 1 13.11 6.46 -4.88
CA MET A 1 12.68 5.06 -4.65
C MET A 1 13.91 4.17 -4.76
N LYS A 2 14.33 3.57 -3.65
CA LYS A 2 15.57 2.80 -3.55
C LYS A 2 15.27 1.31 -3.62
N ILE A 3 16.13 0.52 -4.26
CA ILE A 3 15.95 -0.93 -4.33
C ILE A 3 17.15 -1.64 -3.72
N ILE A 4 16.89 -2.54 -2.78
CA ILE A 4 17.92 -3.23 -1.99
C ILE A 4 17.60 -4.73 -1.92
N ASN A 5 18.63 -5.58 -1.84
CA ASN A 5 18.42 -7.01 -1.60
C ASN A 5 18.13 -7.25 -0.10
N PHE A 6 17.54 -8.39 0.22
CA PHE A 6 17.15 -8.72 1.60
C PHE A 6 18.34 -8.75 2.58
N THR A 7 19.49 -9.29 2.17
CA THR A 7 20.66 -9.41 3.04
C THR A 7 21.19 -8.03 3.46
N ASP A 8 21.31 -7.12 2.50
CA ASP A 8 21.76 -5.75 2.73
C ASP A 8 20.72 -4.95 3.52
N ALA A 9 19.44 -5.15 3.25
CA ALA A 9 18.37 -4.52 4.01
C ALA A 9 18.36 -4.96 5.48
N ARG A 10 18.62 -6.25 5.73
CA ARG A 10 18.73 -6.80 7.09
C ARG A 10 19.95 -6.25 7.82
N ALA A 11 21.10 -6.15 7.14
CA ALA A 11 22.32 -5.62 7.73
C ALA A 11 22.22 -4.11 8.04
N LYS A 12 21.48 -3.35 7.23
CA LYS A 12 21.36 -1.89 7.32
C LYS A 12 19.93 -1.43 7.63
N LEU A 13 19.23 -2.17 8.48
CA LEU A 13 17.80 -1.96 8.74
C LEU A 13 17.50 -0.55 9.26
N SER A 14 18.35 0.00 10.14
CA SER A 14 18.20 1.36 10.66
C SER A 14 18.24 2.41 9.54
N ASP A 15 19.19 2.29 8.61
CA ASP A 15 19.32 3.26 7.52
C ASP A 15 18.16 3.13 6.53
N VAL A 16 17.76 1.91 6.22
CA VAL A 16 16.59 1.61 5.39
C VAL A 16 15.31 2.20 6.00
N HIS A 17 15.13 2.05 7.31
CA HIS A 17 14.00 2.63 8.04
C HIS A 17 14.02 4.16 7.99
N LYS A 18 15.17 4.79 8.24
CA LYS A 18 15.32 6.26 8.14
C LYS A 18 14.99 6.77 6.73
N THR A 19 15.44 6.08 5.69
CA THR A 19 15.13 6.44 4.29
C THR A 19 13.62 6.35 4.02
N ALA A 20 12.97 5.25 4.44
CA ALA A 20 11.54 5.06 4.22
C ALA A 20 10.66 6.05 4.99
N VAL A 21 10.98 6.32 6.25
CA VAL A 21 10.26 7.31 7.07
C VAL A 21 10.55 8.74 6.61
N GLY A 22 11.71 8.98 6.00
CA GLY A 22 12.06 10.25 5.37
C GLY A 22 11.32 10.55 4.06
N GLY A 23 10.38 9.70 3.64
CA GLY A 23 9.57 9.89 2.44
C GLY A 23 10.20 9.33 1.16
N GLU A 24 11.25 8.51 1.26
CA GLU A 24 11.77 7.76 0.12
C GLU A 24 11.43 6.26 0.23
N PRO A 25 10.48 5.76 -0.59
CA PRO A 25 10.12 4.34 -0.59
C PRO A 25 11.31 3.43 -0.88
N VAL A 26 11.43 2.34 -0.11
CA VAL A 26 12.50 1.33 -0.26
C VAL A 26 11.91 -0.03 -0.63
N ILE A 27 12.28 -0.56 -1.79
CA ILE A 27 11.91 -1.90 -2.24
C ILE A 27 12.96 -2.90 -1.76
N ILE A 28 12.54 -3.89 -0.99
CA ILE A 28 13.38 -5.01 -0.55
C ILE A 28 13.06 -6.21 -1.42
N ARG A 29 14.06 -6.75 -2.13
CA ARG A 29 13.91 -7.97 -2.95
C ARG A 29 14.52 -9.17 -2.25
N HIS A 30 13.76 -10.26 -2.22
CA HIS A 30 14.24 -11.58 -1.82
C HIS A 30 14.05 -12.57 -2.97
N LYS A 31 15.09 -13.36 -3.29
CA LYS A 31 15.05 -14.31 -4.41
C LYS A 31 13.89 -15.31 -4.29
N SER A 32 13.58 -15.76 -3.08
CA SER A 32 12.55 -16.80 -2.84
C SER A 32 11.18 -16.27 -2.41
N PHE A 33 11.09 -15.02 -1.94
CA PHE A 33 9.86 -14.47 -1.33
C PHE A 33 9.28 -13.28 -2.11
N GLY A 34 9.90 -12.90 -3.23
CA GLY A 34 9.44 -11.80 -4.06
C GLY A 34 9.96 -10.43 -3.61
N LYS A 35 9.09 -9.42 -3.62
CA LYS A 35 9.45 -8.02 -3.33
C LYS A 35 8.51 -7.47 -2.26
N ALA A 36 9.07 -6.72 -1.32
CA ALA A 36 8.34 -5.93 -0.34
C ALA A 36 8.69 -4.45 -0.53
N VAL A 37 7.79 -3.56 -0.11
CA VAL A 37 8.02 -2.11 -0.15
C VAL A 37 7.89 -1.57 1.27
N LEU A 38 8.89 -0.81 1.71
CA LEU A 38 8.89 -0.05 2.94
C LEU A 38 8.57 1.41 2.60
N ILE A 39 7.55 1.97 3.26
CA ILE A 39 7.13 3.37 3.17
C ILE A 39 6.80 3.87 4.58
N SER A 40 6.53 5.17 4.72
CA SER A 40 6.04 5.69 6.00
C SER A 40 4.64 5.15 6.32
N GLU A 41 4.30 5.11 7.62
CA GLU A 41 2.96 4.69 8.05
C GLU A 41 1.87 5.61 7.50
N ALA A 42 2.13 6.92 7.43
CA ALA A 42 1.19 7.89 6.89
C ALA A 42 0.85 7.61 5.43
N GLU A 43 1.88 7.40 4.59
CA GLU A 43 1.70 7.04 3.18
C GLU A 43 0.96 5.70 3.03
N TYR A 44 1.25 4.72 3.90
CA TYR A 44 0.54 3.44 3.88
C TYR A 44 -0.94 3.61 4.22
N ARG A 45 -1.27 4.41 5.25
CA ARG A 45 -2.68 4.66 5.64
C ARG A 45 -3.45 5.40 4.56
N GLU A 46 -2.85 6.40 3.92
CA GLU A 46 -3.47 7.12 2.80
C GLU A 46 -3.70 6.19 1.60
N PHE A 47 -2.70 5.38 1.24
CA PHE A 47 -2.84 4.38 0.19
C PHE A 47 -3.97 3.38 0.50
N ALA A 48 -3.98 2.82 1.70
CA ALA A 48 -4.99 1.85 2.13
C ALA A 48 -6.40 2.46 2.14
N ALA A 49 -6.55 3.70 2.62
CA ALA A 49 -7.83 4.40 2.62
C ALA A 49 -8.33 4.70 1.20
N ASN A 50 -7.44 5.12 0.30
CA ASN A 50 -7.80 5.36 -1.10
C ASN A 50 -8.15 4.07 -1.83
N LYS A 51 -7.43 2.98 -1.57
CA LYS A 51 -7.74 1.67 -2.15
C LYS A 51 -9.09 1.16 -1.67
N LEU A 52 -9.36 1.26 -0.37
CA LEU A 52 -10.65 0.89 0.20
C LEU A 52 -11.79 1.72 -0.39
N LYS A 53 -11.60 3.05 -0.56
CA LYS A 53 -12.60 3.90 -1.23
C LYS A 53 -12.87 3.44 -2.66
N GLN A 54 -11.83 3.13 -3.43
CA GLN A 54 -11.99 2.64 -4.80
C GLN A 54 -12.73 1.29 -4.84
N ASP A 55 -12.37 0.38 -3.95
CA ASP A 55 -13.00 -0.95 -3.90
C ASP A 55 -14.47 -0.84 -3.46
N VAL A 56 -14.78 0.05 -2.51
CA VAL A 56 -16.15 0.37 -2.10
C VAL A 56 -16.92 1.02 -3.25
N THR A 57 -16.38 2.06 -3.90
CA THR A 57 -17.03 2.70 -5.05
C THR A 57 -17.31 1.70 -6.17
N ALA A 58 -16.38 0.79 -6.47
CA ALA A 58 -16.59 -0.24 -7.47
C ALA A 58 -17.76 -1.18 -7.13
N ILE A 59 -17.91 -1.56 -5.86
CA ILE A 59 -19.05 -2.35 -5.36
C ILE A 59 -20.34 -1.54 -5.48
N PHE A 60 -20.34 -0.29 -5.01
CA PHE A 60 -21.53 0.57 -5.08
C PHE A 60 -21.97 0.84 -6.53
N ASP A 61 -21.04 1.00 -7.47
CA ASP A 61 -21.33 1.16 -8.89
C ASP A 61 -21.93 -0.11 -9.50
N GLU A 62 -21.47 -1.30 -9.09
CA GLU A 62 -22.03 -2.59 -9.52
C GLU A 62 -23.47 -2.77 -9.02
N PHE A 63 -23.75 -2.30 -7.81
CA PHE A 63 -25.05 -2.43 -7.14
C PHE A 63 -25.91 -1.15 -7.21
N ASP A 64 -25.53 -0.14 -8.01
CA ASP A 64 -26.19 1.19 -8.01
C ASP A 64 -27.67 1.10 -8.38
N ALA A 65 -28.04 0.19 -9.30
CA ALA A 65 -29.43 -0.03 -9.69
C ALA A 65 -30.29 -0.57 -8.54
N GLU A 66 -29.77 -1.54 -7.79
CA GLU A 66 -30.47 -2.19 -6.67
C GLU A 66 -30.50 -1.29 -5.41
N LEU A 67 -29.46 -0.48 -5.20
CA LEU A 67 -29.40 0.52 -4.13
C LEU A 67 -30.36 1.70 -4.37
N ARG A 68 -30.57 2.11 -5.63
CA ARG A 68 -31.61 3.09 -5.98
C ARG A 68 -33.02 2.54 -5.75
N GLU A 69 -33.26 1.28 -6.11
CA GLU A 69 -34.54 0.62 -5.86
C GLU A 69 -34.88 0.50 -4.35
N LEU A 70 -33.86 0.33 -3.51
CA LEU A 70 -34.01 0.34 -2.05
C LEU A 70 -34.19 1.73 -1.45
N SER A 71 -33.64 2.78 -2.06
CA SER A 71 -33.75 4.16 -1.57
C SER A 71 -35.06 4.85 -1.97
N ASP A 72 -35.69 4.40 -3.07
CA ASP A 72 -37.02 4.88 -3.50
C ASP A 72 -38.19 4.21 -2.75
N ARG A 73 -37.91 3.26 -1.84
CA ARG A 73 -38.88 2.58 -0.97
C ARG A 73 -38.95 3.21 0.42
#